data_AF-A0A1F8UW65-F1
#
_entry.id   AF-A0A1F8UW65-F1
#
_cell.length_a   1.000
_cell.length_b   1.000
_cell.length_c   1.000
_cell.angle_alpha   90.00
_cell.angle_beta   90.00
_cell.angle_gamma   90.00
#
_symmetry.space_group_name_H-M   'P 1'
#
loop_
_entity.id
_entity.type
_entity.pdbx_description
1 polymer ?
#
loop_
_entity_poly.entity_id
_entity_poly.type
_entity_poly.pdbx_seq_one_letter_code
_entity_poly.pdbx_strand_id
1 'polypeptide(L)'
;MTKKILSIALTALLLVSMLTVFASADNTTMFTDFDSLTRFEKGVDITDLPDVTADEFKDFYADSYDSSEMTNKATLTIVDAKGVDGSKALEIKMPRQADNSNIAINLYASTTNNIPTSFVGADYLVLWVDFTGVDFRKACFGVFDSNHVLFRTDERDGISDLKFYTQDGNGGWTENLHGGDGCFGAAQESSLLDYKGWVAFPLVDFVSWDSNDAPFDADTMELAGVYFYFDYNGESYTDKPFYFDDIQFLADYTTADDVVADESEAESTVESTTSEETPAETGDNFVIFAILSVIALAGATLVARKSR
;
A
#
# COMPACT_ATOMS: atom_id res chain seq x y z
N MET A 1 47.33 -13.54 26.48
CA MET A 1 46.13 -12.70 26.33
C MET A 1 45.40 -12.64 27.65
N THR A 2 45.24 -11.45 28.21
CA THR A 2 44.63 -11.24 29.53
C THR A 2 43.11 -11.37 29.43
N LYS A 3 42.47 -11.97 30.44
CA LYS A 3 41.01 -12.17 30.54
C LYS A 3 40.17 -10.91 30.23
N LYS A 4 40.76 -9.72 30.41
CA LYS A 4 40.16 -8.42 30.06
C LYS A 4 39.94 -8.23 28.56
N ILE A 5 40.84 -8.70 27.70
CA ILE A 5 40.70 -8.56 26.23
C ILE A 5 39.58 -9.49 25.73
N LEU A 6 39.48 -10.69 26.30
CA LEU A 6 38.41 -11.65 25.95
C LEU A 6 37.04 -11.13 26.39
N SER A 7 36.94 -10.49 27.56
CA SER A 7 35.68 -9.92 28.04
C SER A 7 35.20 -8.76 27.16
N ILE A 8 36.11 -7.88 26.73
CA ILE A 8 35.76 -6.74 25.87
C ILE A 8 35.32 -7.25 24.48
N ALA A 9 36.01 -8.25 23.93
CA ALA A 9 35.64 -8.85 22.65
C ALA A 9 34.27 -9.55 22.71
N LEU A 10 33.97 -10.24 23.81
CA LEU A 10 32.67 -10.92 24.00
C LEU A 10 31.52 -9.92 24.20
N THR A 11 31.74 -8.83 24.94
CA THR A 11 30.73 -7.77 25.12
C THR A 11 30.48 -7.01 23.82
N ALA A 12 31.52 -6.74 23.02
CA ALA A 12 31.36 -6.11 21.71
C ALA A 12 30.61 -7.03 20.73
N LEU A 13 30.88 -8.34 20.74
CA LEU A 13 30.15 -9.31 19.91
C LEU A 13 28.67 -9.42 20.33
N LEU A 14 28.38 -9.36 21.63
CA LEU A 14 27.01 -9.39 22.15
C LEU A 14 26.23 -8.12 21.78
N LEU A 15 26.88 -6.95 21.85
CA LEU A 15 26.30 -5.68 21.42
C LEU A 15 26.06 -5.64 19.90
N VAL A 16 27.00 -6.15 19.09
CA VAL A 16 26.79 -6.26 17.64
C VAL A 16 25.66 -7.24 17.32
N SER A 17 25.54 -8.36 18.05
CA SER A 17 24.41 -9.28 17.88
C SER A 17 23.06 -8.74 18.37
N MET A 18 23.06 -7.81 19.34
CA MET A 18 21.84 -7.12 19.78
C MET A 18 21.47 -5.93 18.87
N LEU A 19 22.44 -5.36 18.16
CA LEU A 19 22.19 -4.36 17.12
C LEU A 19 21.66 -4.96 15.81
N THR A 20 21.83 -6.28 15.58
CA THR A 20 21.29 -6.99 14.40
C THR A 20 19.91 -7.61 14.61
N VAL A 21 19.23 -7.38 15.73
CA VAL A 21 17.89 -7.95 16.02
C VAL A 21 16.78 -6.88 16.06
N PHE A 22 17.09 -5.63 15.73
CA PHE A 22 16.10 -4.57 15.55
C PHE A 22 16.19 -3.91 14.17
N ALA A 23 16.55 -4.67 13.14
CA ALA A 23 15.91 -4.44 11.86
C ALA A 23 14.56 -5.14 11.97
N SER A 24 13.52 -4.42 12.43
CA SER A 24 12.19 -4.75 11.92
C SER A 24 12.37 -4.69 10.41
N ALA A 25 12.23 -5.82 9.73
CA ALA A 25 12.00 -5.76 8.31
C ALA A 25 10.83 -4.79 8.14
N ASP A 26 11.03 -3.72 7.36
CA ASP A 26 9.94 -2.91 6.87
C ASP A 26 9.07 -3.87 6.06
N ASN A 27 8.13 -4.54 6.74
CA ASN A 27 7.19 -5.50 6.16
C ASN A 27 6.06 -4.75 5.45
N THR A 28 6.39 -3.61 4.86
CA THR A 28 5.54 -2.82 4.01
C THR A 28 5.75 -3.35 2.61
N THR A 29 4.72 -3.99 2.05
CA THR A 29 4.79 -4.44 0.66
C THR A 29 3.65 -3.82 -0.12
N MET A 30 4.02 -2.91 -1.03
CA MET A 30 3.11 -2.34 -2.01
C MET A 30 2.60 -3.45 -2.94
N PHE A 31 1.29 -3.56 -3.07
CA PHE A 31 0.66 -4.41 -4.09
C PHE A 31 0.66 -3.68 -5.43
N THR A 32 0.13 -2.45 -5.49
CA THR A 32 0.26 -1.59 -6.67
C THR A 32 0.01 -0.13 -6.32
N ASP A 33 0.79 0.75 -6.94
CA ASP A 33 0.68 2.21 -6.93
C ASP A 33 0.08 2.76 -8.24
N PHE A 34 -0.27 1.87 -9.18
CA PHE A 34 -0.64 2.14 -10.58
C PHE A 34 0.37 2.95 -11.42
N ASP A 35 1.35 3.61 -10.81
CA ASP A 35 2.37 4.43 -11.42
C ASP A 35 3.46 3.59 -12.08
N SER A 36 3.81 2.47 -11.42
CA SER A 36 4.78 1.48 -11.89
C SER A 36 4.24 0.54 -12.97
N LEU A 37 2.92 0.54 -13.21
CA LEU A 37 2.29 -0.35 -14.19
C LEU A 37 2.67 0.04 -15.62
N THR A 38 3.25 -0.92 -16.33
CA THR A 38 3.57 -0.79 -17.76
C THR A 38 2.48 -1.34 -18.68
N ARG A 39 1.51 -2.08 -18.11
CA ARG A 39 0.37 -2.70 -18.78
C ARG A 39 -0.82 -2.76 -17.83
N PHE A 40 -2.03 -2.59 -18.37
CA PHE A 40 -3.28 -2.76 -17.63
C PHE A 40 -4.41 -3.21 -18.58
N GLU A 41 -4.64 -4.52 -18.67
CA GLU A 41 -5.54 -5.16 -19.64
C GLU A 41 -6.66 -5.96 -18.97
N LYS A 42 -7.88 -5.92 -19.56
CA LYS A 42 -9.07 -6.63 -19.03
C LYS A 42 -9.10 -8.11 -19.39
N GLY A 43 -9.14 -8.99 -18.40
CA GLY A 43 -9.12 -10.45 -18.51
C GLY A 43 -10.48 -11.11 -18.39
N VAL A 44 -10.46 -12.40 -18.09
CA VAL A 44 -11.63 -13.24 -17.78
C VAL A 44 -11.80 -13.38 -16.27
N ASP A 45 -13.02 -13.71 -15.82
CA ASP A 45 -13.28 -13.95 -14.40
C ASP A 45 -12.63 -15.27 -13.96
N ILE A 46 -12.10 -15.28 -12.74
CA ILE A 46 -11.59 -16.48 -12.07
C ILE A 46 -12.73 -17.41 -11.64
N THR A 47 -13.88 -16.86 -11.26
CA THR A 47 -15.01 -17.68 -10.77
C THR A 47 -15.68 -18.49 -11.88
N ASP A 48 -15.42 -18.17 -13.15
CA ASP A 48 -16.05 -18.83 -14.29
C ASP A 48 -15.20 -19.95 -14.91
N LEU A 49 -13.95 -20.20 -14.50
CA LEU A 49 -13.04 -21.07 -15.27
C LEU A 49 -12.07 -21.91 -14.40
N PRO A 50 -12.17 -23.26 -14.42
CA PRO A 50 -11.27 -24.14 -13.67
C PRO A 50 -9.95 -24.52 -14.40
N ASP A 51 -9.70 -24.08 -15.63
CA ASP A 51 -8.65 -24.66 -16.51
C ASP A 51 -7.90 -23.62 -17.38
N VAL A 52 -7.59 -22.46 -16.82
CA VAL A 52 -6.91 -21.37 -17.55
C VAL A 52 -5.43 -21.28 -17.17
N THR A 53 -4.56 -21.23 -18.17
CA THR A 53 -3.10 -21.03 -17.98
C THR A 53 -2.78 -19.57 -17.69
N ALA A 54 -1.68 -19.31 -16.96
CA ALA A 54 -1.20 -18.00 -16.52
C ALA A 54 -1.26 -16.84 -17.57
N ASP A 55 -1.11 -17.15 -18.85
CA ASP A 55 -1.09 -16.17 -19.96
C ASP A 55 -2.48 -15.63 -20.38
N GLU A 56 -3.58 -16.24 -19.91
CA GLU A 56 -4.96 -15.78 -20.16
C GLU A 56 -5.52 -14.91 -19.02
N PHE A 57 -4.85 -14.87 -17.86
CA PHE A 57 -5.10 -13.85 -16.84
C PHE A 57 -4.54 -12.53 -17.35
N LYS A 58 -5.43 -11.61 -17.70
CA LYS A 58 -5.02 -10.21 -17.85
C LYS A 58 -5.06 -9.53 -16.48
N ASP A 59 -4.67 -8.26 -16.42
CA ASP A 59 -4.32 -7.59 -15.17
C ASP A 59 -5.54 -7.34 -14.25
N PHE A 60 -6.75 -7.28 -14.81
CA PHE A 60 -7.98 -7.12 -14.04
C PHE A 60 -9.20 -7.81 -14.65
N TYR A 61 -10.21 -8.10 -13.83
CA TYR A 61 -11.58 -8.41 -14.25
C TYR A 61 -12.56 -7.42 -13.62
N ALA A 62 -13.64 -7.08 -14.34
CA ALA A 62 -14.70 -6.23 -13.82
C ALA A 62 -16.02 -6.48 -14.57
N ASP A 63 -17.03 -6.98 -13.88
CA ASP A 63 -18.37 -7.20 -14.43
C ASP A 63 -19.44 -7.16 -13.34
N SER A 64 -20.71 -7.11 -13.77
CA SER A 64 -21.86 -7.17 -12.87
C SER A 64 -22.21 -8.61 -12.51
N TYR A 65 -22.64 -8.86 -11.27
CA TYR A 65 -23.23 -10.15 -10.90
C TYR A 65 -24.68 -10.29 -11.36
N ASP A 66 -25.31 -9.20 -11.86
CA ASP A 66 -26.64 -9.29 -12.44
C ASP A 66 -26.59 -9.90 -13.85
N SER A 67 -26.66 -11.23 -13.89
CA SER A 67 -26.73 -12.03 -15.13
C SER A 67 -27.88 -11.65 -16.07
N SER A 68 -28.89 -10.90 -15.61
CA SER A 68 -30.06 -10.52 -16.39
C SER A 68 -29.87 -9.21 -17.18
N GLU A 69 -28.92 -8.37 -16.78
CA GLU A 69 -28.61 -7.10 -17.46
C GLU A 69 -27.12 -6.99 -17.81
N MET A 70 -26.74 -7.54 -18.97
CA MET A 70 -25.39 -7.42 -19.57
C MET A 70 -24.90 -5.98 -19.81
N THR A 71 -25.63 -4.95 -19.38
CA THR A 71 -25.35 -3.53 -19.59
C THR A 71 -24.62 -2.85 -18.44
N ASN A 72 -24.41 -3.54 -17.33
CA ASN A 72 -23.86 -2.99 -16.08
C ASN A 72 -22.34 -3.19 -15.95
N LYS A 73 -21.59 -2.89 -17.02
CA LYS A 73 -20.14 -3.11 -17.06
C LYS A 73 -19.37 -1.91 -16.54
N ALA A 74 -18.60 -2.08 -15.48
CA ALA A 74 -17.63 -1.07 -15.06
C ALA A 74 -16.52 -0.92 -16.10
N THR A 75 -16.10 0.32 -16.31
CA THR A 75 -14.87 0.68 -17.01
C THR A 75 -13.81 0.97 -15.96
N LEU A 76 -12.65 0.35 -16.14
CA LEU A 76 -11.47 0.54 -15.31
C LEU A 76 -10.39 1.19 -16.17
N THR A 77 -9.81 2.28 -15.70
CA THR A 77 -8.82 3.05 -16.47
C THR A 77 -7.82 3.68 -15.53
N ILE A 78 -6.53 3.64 -15.87
CA ILE A 78 -5.51 4.37 -15.11
C ILE A 78 -5.51 5.82 -15.58
N VAL A 79 -5.63 6.75 -14.64
CA VAL A 79 -5.72 8.19 -14.90
C VAL A 79 -4.72 8.97 -14.05
N ASP A 80 -4.13 10.01 -14.64
CA ASP A 80 -3.13 10.84 -13.97
C ASP A 80 -3.74 11.83 -12.96
N ALA A 81 -2.98 12.17 -11.92
CA ALA A 81 -3.30 13.21 -10.94
C ALA A 81 -4.61 12.98 -10.17
N LYS A 82 -4.90 11.71 -9.88
CA LYS A 82 -6.11 11.28 -9.16
C LYS A 82 -5.83 10.46 -7.91
N GLY A 83 -4.62 9.95 -7.75
CA GLY A 83 -4.22 9.17 -6.58
C GLY A 83 -3.60 10.03 -5.47
N VAL A 84 -2.91 9.36 -4.57
CA VAL A 84 -2.16 9.95 -3.45
C VAL A 84 -1.17 10.98 -3.97
N ASP A 85 -1.17 12.19 -3.38
CA ASP A 85 -0.23 13.26 -3.73
C ASP A 85 -0.14 13.62 -5.23
N GLY A 86 -1.18 13.29 -6.00
CA GLY A 86 -1.22 13.56 -7.44
C GLY A 86 -0.58 12.49 -8.33
N SER A 87 -0.35 11.29 -7.78
CA SER A 87 -0.03 10.06 -8.52
C SER A 87 -1.14 9.67 -9.52
N LYS A 88 -0.88 8.59 -10.27
CA LYS A 88 -1.92 7.90 -11.02
C LYS A 88 -2.91 7.21 -10.07
N ALA A 89 -4.11 6.94 -10.54
CA ALA A 89 -5.07 6.10 -9.83
C ALA A 89 -5.85 5.23 -10.81
N LEU A 90 -6.40 4.13 -10.29
CA LEU A 90 -7.43 3.36 -10.96
C LEU A 90 -8.77 4.10 -10.86
N GLU A 91 -9.21 4.68 -11.97
CA GLU A 91 -10.59 5.15 -12.14
C GLU A 91 -11.53 3.96 -12.34
N ILE A 92 -12.55 3.87 -11.50
CA ILE A 92 -13.64 2.91 -11.61
C ILE A 92 -14.89 3.68 -11.94
N LYS A 93 -15.48 3.40 -13.10
CA LYS A 93 -16.66 4.10 -13.58
C LYS A 93 -17.71 3.14 -14.10
N MET A 94 -18.92 3.26 -13.60
CA MET A 94 -20.07 2.51 -14.10
C MET A 94 -20.93 3.41 -15.01
N PRO A 95 -20.99 3.13 -16.33
CA PRO A 95 -21.65 4.01 -17.31
C PRO A 95 -23.18 4.01 -17.21
N ARG A 96 -23.76 3.00 -16.56
CA ARG A 96 -25.19 2.92 -16.28
C ARG A 96 -25.42 2.15 -15.01
N GLN A 97 -26.21 2.72 -14.10
CA GLN A 97 -26.68 2.04 -12.90
C GLN A 97 -28.21 1.91 -12.98
N ALA A 98 -28.70 0.81 -12.43
CA ALA A 98 -30.10 0.60 -12.10
C ALA A 98 -30.17 0.36 -10.58
N ASP A 99 -31.36 0.43 -9.99
CA ASP A 99 -31.51 0.10 -8.57
C ASP A 99 -30.99 -1.33 -8.29
N ASN A 100 -30.09 -1.46 -7.31
CA ASN A 100 -29.33 -2.68 -6.97
C ASN A 100 -28.34 -3.17 -8.04
N SER A 101 -27.88 -2.30 -8.94
CA SER A 101 -26.77 -2.65 -9.81
C SER A 101 -25.49 -2.82 -8.98
N ASN A 102 -24.84 -3.98 -9.16
CA ASN A 102 -23.59 -4.29 -8.50
C ASN A 102 -22.48 -4.58 -9.51
N ILE A 103 -21.24 -4.47 -9.05
CA ILE A 103 -20.04 -4.84 -9.78
C ILE A 103 -19.08 -5.56 -8.84
N ALA A 104 -18.38 -6.56 -9.38
CA ALA A 104 -17.15 -7.08 -8.80
C ALA A 104 -15.97 -6.60 -9.63
N ILE A 105 -14.86 -6.35 -8.94
CA ILE A 105 -13.58 -6.00 -9.52
C ILE A 105 -12.53 -6.90 -8.91
N ASN A 106 -11.74 -7.54 -9.77
CA ASN A 106 -10.59 -8.33 -9.37
C ASN A 106 -9.35 -7.68 -9.98
N LEU A 107 -8.33 -7.40 -9.17
CA LEU A 107 -7.00 -7.02 -9.66
C LEU A 107 -6.05 -8.16 -9.36
N TYR A 108 -5.37 -8.69 -10.38
CA TYR A 108 -4.59 -9.91 -10.24
C TYR A 108 -3.11 -9.61 -10.08
N ALA A 109 -2.46 -10.34 -9.17
CA ALA A 109 -1.00 -10.37 -9.06
C ALA A 109 -0.42 -11.29 -10.13
N SER A 110 0.59 -10.84 -10.86
CA SER A 110 1.32 -11.67 -11.80
C SER A 110 2.75 -11.19 -11.99
N THR A 111 3.60 -12.07 -12.47
CA THR A 111 4.94 -11.69 -12.94
C THR A 111 4.91 -10.72 -14.11
N THR A 112 3.80 -10.66 -14.87
CA THR A 112 3.68 -9.83 -16.08
C THR A 112 3.37 -8.36 -15.75
N ASN A 113 2.58 -8.10 -14.71
CA ASN A 113 2.32 -6.74 -14.22
C ASN A 113 3.21 -6.34 -13.04
N ASN A 114 4.20 -7.17 -12.70
CA ASN A 114 5.19 -6.92 -11.64
C ASN A 114 4.57 -6.67 -10.25
N ILE A 115 3.39 -7.26 -10.00
CA ILE A 115 2.72 -7.19 -8.70
C ILE A 115 3.19 -8.37 -7.83
N PRO A 116 3.63 -8.14 -6.58
CA PRO A 116 4.05 -9.21 -5.68
C PRO A 116 2.91 -10.17 -5.33
N THR A 117 3.25 -11.42 -5.01
CA THR A 117 2.30 -12.45 -4.55
C THR A 117 2.52 -12.85 -3.09
N SER A 118 3.58 -12.38 -2.44
CA SER A 118 3.95 -12.74 -1.06
C SER A 118 3.99 -11.49 -0.19
N PHE A 119 3.23 -11.55 0.91
CA PHE A 119 3.00 -10.43 1.83
C PHE A 119 3.15 -10.89 3.29
N VAL A 120 4.17 -11.71 3.56
CA VAL A 120 4.43 -12.29 4.89
C VAL A 120 4.54 -11.19 5.95
N GLY A 121 3.85 -11.38 7.07
CA GLY A 121 3.76 -10.45 8.17
C GLY A 121 2.74 -9.33 8.01
N ALA A 122 1.96 -9.31 6.92
CA ALA A 122 0.86 -8.38 6.78
C ALA A 122 -0.38 -8.83 7.58
N ASP A 123 -0.98 -7.88 8.30
CA ASP A 123 -2.23 -8.06 9.05
C ASP A 123 -3.40 -7.28 8.43
N TYR A 124 -3.11 -6.33 7.54
CA TYR A 124 -4.09 -5.42 6.95
C TYR A 124 -3.94 -5.30 5.43
N LEU A 125 -5.08 -5.29 4.72
CA LEU A 125 -5.19 -4.68 3.40
C LEU A 125 -5.44 -3.19 3.62
N VAL A 126 -4.58 -2.34 3.05
CA VAL A 126 -4.68 -0.89 3.12
C VAL A 126 -4.70 -0.33 1.71
N LEU A 127 -5.53 0.68 1.45
CA LEU A 127 -5.58 1.34 0.16
C LEU A 127 -6.06 2.77 0.31
N TRP A 128 -5.63 3.63 -0.59
CA TRP A 128 -6.16 4.97 -0.69
C TRP A 128 -7.37 5.00 -1.61
N VAL A 129 -8.39 5.75 -1.21
CA VAL A 129 -9.64 5.86 -1.97
C VAL A 129 -10.06 7.32 -2.13
N ASP A 130 -10.75 7.62 -3.24
CA ASP A 130 -11.51 8.85 -3.44
C ASP A 130 -12.93 8.49 -3.88
N PHE A 131 -13.86 8.51 -2.92
CA PHE A 131 -15.28 8.29 -3.10
C PHE A 131 -16.07 9.61 -3.22
N THR A 132 -15.40 10.72 -3.57
CA THR A 132 -16.07 12.02 -3.74
C THR A 132 -17.25 11.92 -4.72
N GLY A 133 -18.45 12.23 -4.24
CA GLY A 133 -19.68 12.23 -5.04
C GLY A 133 -20.28 10.85 -5.31
N VAL A 134 -19.74 9.78 -4.72
CA VAL A 134 -20.21 8.38 -4.85
C VAL A 134 -20.50 7.80 -3.47
N ASP A 135 -21.60 7.05 -3.37
CA ASP A 135 -21.95 6.27 -2.18
C ASP A 135 -22.43 4.89 -2.60
N PHE A 136 -22.22 3.92 -1.73
CA PHE A 136 -22.54 2.52 -1.98
C PHE A 136 -23.65 2.10 -1.03
N ARG A 137 -24.64 1.36 -1.55
CA ARG A 137 -25.63 0.68 -0.73
C ARG A 137 -24.93 -0.35 0.14
N LYS A 138 -24.06 -1.16 -0.47
CA LYS A 138 -23.20 -2.16 0.15
C LYS A 138 -21.88 -2.24 -0.61
N ALA A 139 -20.77 -2.40 0.09
CA ALA A 139 -19.47 -2.70 -0.48
C ALA A 139 -18.69 -3.61 0.47
N CYS A 140 -17.84 -4.47 -0.09
CA CYS A 140 -16.99 -5.37 0.69
C CYS A 140 -15.75 -5.73 -0.12
N PHE A 141 -14.65 -5.92 0.60
CA PHE A 141 -13.34 -6.20 0.04
C PHE A 141 -12.89 -7.60 0.43
N GLY A 142 -11.89 -8.10 -0.30
CA GLY A 142 -11.31 -9.41 -0.09
C GLY A 142 -10.05 -9.62 -0.90
N VAL A 143 -9.58 -10.86 -0.88
CA VAL A 143 -8.37 -11.33 -1.57
C VAL A 143 -8.59 -12.73 -2.14
N PHE A 144 -7.81 -13.07 -3.16
CA PHE A 144 -7.71 -14.43 -3.68
C PHE A 144 -6.39 -15.04 -3.24
N ASP A 145 -6.41 -16.28 -2.74
CA ASP A 145 -5.17 -17.04 -2.57
C ASP A 145 -4.65 -17.58 -3.91
N SER A 146 -3.46 -18.18 -3.90
CA SER A 146 -2.84 -18.80 -5.07
C SER A 146 -3.60 -20.03 -5.62
N ASN A 147 -4.55 -20.59 -4.85
CA ASN A 147 -5.49 -21.60 -5.33
C ASN A 147 -6.79 -20.99 -5.88
N HIS A 148 -6.85 -19.66 -5.99
CA HIS A 148 -7.98 -18.89 -6.48
C HIS A 148 -9.24 -19.01 -5.61
N VAL A 149 -9.06 -19.33 -4.33
CA VAL A 149 -10.12 -19.28 -3.33
C VAL A 149 -10.32 -17.82 -2.91
N LEU A 150 -11.57 -17.35 -2.95
CA LEU A 150 -11.94 -15.99 -2.52
C LEU A 150 -12.12 -15.95 -1.01
N PHE A 151 -11.40 -15.03 -0.36
CA PHE A 151 -11.54 -14.66 1.05
C PHE A 151 -12.09 -13.25 1.13
N ARG A 152 -13.25 -13.05 1.76
CA ARG A 152 -13.94 -11.75 1.79
C ARG A 152 -14.72 -11.58 3.09
N THR A 153 -15.15 -10.35 3.34
CA THR A 153 -16.04 -10.03 4.47
C THR A 153 -17.52 -10.27 4.15
N ASP A 154 -17.90 -10.44 2.88
CA ASP A 154 -19.29 -10.63 2.43
C ASP A 154 -19.95 -11.92 2.95
N GLU A 155 -21.29 -11.93 3.00
CA GLU A 155 -22.15 -13.06 3.40
C GLU A 155 -21.92 -13.53 4.86
N ARG A 156 -21.40 -12.64 5.71
CA ARG A 156 -21.11 -12.91 7.13
C ARG A 156 -22.30 -12.55 8.04
N ASP A 157 -23.46 -13.05 7.67
CA ASP A 157 -24.71 -12.83 8.38
C ASP A 157 -24.58 -13.16 9.88
N GLY A 158 -24.76 -12.15 10.75
CA GLY A 158 -24.74 -12.31 12.21
C GLY A 158 -23.40 -12.04 12.89
N ILE A 159 -22.33 -11.72 12.14
CA ILE A 159 -21.07 -11.22 12.73
C ILE A 159 -21.13 -9.69 12.78
N SER A 160 -21.43 -9.16 13.96
CA SER A 160 -21.70 -7.72 14.17
C SER A 160 -20.45 -6.89 14.48
N ASP A 161 -19.28 -7.52 14.56
CA ASP A 161 -18.06 -6.90 15.07
C ASP A 161 -16.90 -6.88 14.05
N LEU A 162 -17.18 -7.05 12.75
CA LEU A 162 -16.15 -6.87 11.72
C LEU A 162 -15.78 -5.38 11.61
N LYS A 163 -14.49 -5.09 11.62
CA LYS A 163 -13.98 -3.72 11.72
C LYS A 163 -13.27 -3.31 10.44
N PHE A 164 -13.35 -2.03 10.15
CA PHE A 164 -12.45 -1.38 9.19
C PHE A 164 -12.07 0.00 9.71
N TYR A 165 -10.99 0.56 9.18
CA TYR A 165 -10.44 1.81 9.66
C TYR A 165 -10.38 2.82 8.52
N THR A 166 -10.65 4.08 8.85
CA THR A 166 -10.54 5.22 7.93
C THR A 166 -9.62 6.25 8.56
N GLN A 167 -8.65 6.73 7.79
CA GLN A 167 -7.80 7.83 8.23
C GLN A 167 -8.53 9.17 8.06
N ASP A 168 -8.36 10.06 9.03
CA ASP A 168 -8.80 11.45 8.96
C ASP A 168 -7.74 12.34 8.29
N GLY A 169 -8.13 13.56 7.91
CA GLY A 169 -7.22 14.49 7.23
C GLY A 169 -6.03 15.01 8.06
N ASN A 170 -5.86 14.54 9.30
CA ASN A 170 -4.71 14.85 10.16
C ASN A 170 -3.86 13.59 10.46
N GLY A 171 -4.10 12.47 9.78
CA GLY A 171 -3.40 11.20 9.99
C GLY A 171 -3.94 10.34 11.13
N GLY A 172 -5.01 10.77 11.80
CA GLY A 172 -5.66 10.01 12.87
C GLY A 172 -6.56 8.91 12.29
N TRP A 173 -6.57 7.73 12.90
CA TRP A 173 -7.39 6.62 12.42
C TRP A 173 -8.66 6.43 13.25
N THR A 174 -9.78 6.24 12.57
CA THR A 174 -11.08 5.95 13.18
C THR A 174 -11.50 4.53 12.88
N GLU A 175 -11.87 3.78 13.92
CA GLU A 175 -12.50 2.47 13.80
C GLU A 175 -13.96 2.63 13.39
N ASN A 176 -14.37 1.85 12.40
CA ASN A 176 -15.73 1.70 11.92
C ASN A 176 -16.14 0.23 11.96
N LEU A 177 -17.44 -0.01 11.93
CA LEU A 177 -18.00 -1.37 11.88
C LEU A 177 -18.67 -1.60 10.53
N HIS A 178 -18.49 -2.81 10.01
CA HIS A 178 -19.33 -3.30 8.92
C HIS A 178 -20.77 -3.47 9.44
N GLY A 179 -21.75 -3.34 8.54
CA GLY A 179 -23.14 -3.67 8.81
C GLY A 179 -23.46 -5.13 8.50
N GLY A 180 -24.69 -5.38 8.06
CA GLY A 180 -25.14 -6.71 7.66
C GLY A 180 -24.31 -7.31 6.52
N ASP A 181 -24.24 -8.65 6.51
CA ASP A 181 -23.41 -9.43 5.58
C ASP A 181 -21.90 -9.11 5.64
N GLY A 182 -21.42 -8.37 6.65
CA GLY A 182 -20.02 -7.94 6.70
C GLY A 182 -19.65 -6.93 5.61
N CYS A 183 -20.61 -6.14 5.12
CA CYS A 183 -20.36 -5.07 4.16
C CYS A 183 -20.39 -3.69 4.84
N PHE A 184 -19.73 -2.69 4.25
CA PHE A 184 -19.92 -1.27 4.59
C PHE A 184 -20.82 -0.55 3.57
N GLY A 185 -21.29 0.66 3.88
CA GLY A 185 -22.16 1.44 2.98
C GLY A 185 -23.43 1.98 3.64
N ALA A 186 -24.26 2.67 2.86
CA ALA A 186 -25.46 3.36 3.35
C ALA A 186 -26.51 2.42 3.94
N ALA A 187 -26.73 1.24 3.35
CA ALA A 187 -27.64 0.24 3.93
C ALA A 187 -27.04 -0.49 5.13
N GLN A 188 -25.76 -0.22 5.42
CA GLN A 188 -24.94 -0.85 6.45
C GLN A 188 -24.61 0.11 7.60
N GLU A 189 -25.24 1.29 7.64
CA GLU A 189 -25.01 2.35 8.64
C GLU A 189 -23.54 2.79 8.74
N SER A 190 -22.76 2.57 7.68
CA SER A 190 -21.31 2.77 7.60
C SER A 190 -20.93 3.35 6.23
N SER A 191 -21.72 4.33 5.75
CA SER A 191 -21.49 5.02 4.48
C SER A 191 -20.16 5.78 4.49
N LEU A 192 -19.45 5.69 3.38
CA LEU A 192 -18.24 6.46 3.07
C LEU A 192 -18.49 7.51 1.97
N LEU A 193 -19.71 8.02 1.87
CA LEU A 193 -20.04 9.10 0.94
C LEU A 193 -19.10 10.28 1.13
N ASP A 194 -18.52 10.76 0.03
CA ASP A 194 -17.58 11.87 -0.02
C ASP A 194 -16.27 11.63 0.76
N TYR A 195 -16.00 10.39 1.17
CA TYR A 195 -14.74 10.04 1.83
C TYR A 195 -13.58 10.04 0.83
N LYS A 196 -12.44 10.57 1.29
CA LYS A 196 -11.19 10.57 0.55
C LYS A 196 -10.03 10.41 1.54
N GLY A 197 -9.22 9.37 1.36
CA GLY A 197 -8.12 9.04 2.27
C GLY A 197 -7.87 7.54 2.35
N TRP A 198 -7.08 7.13 3.33
CA TRP A 198 -6.71 5.74 3.54
C TRP A 198 -7.79 4.94 4.26
N VAL A 199 -8.07 3.76 3.73
CA VAL A 199 -8.91 2.76 4.38
C VAL A 199 -8.10 1.50 4.66
N ALA A 200 -8.40 0.83 5.77
CA ALA A 200 -7.72 -0.40 6.16
C ALA A 200 -8.71 -1.47 6.63
N PHE A 201 -8.45 -2.70 6.22
CA PHE A 201 -9.26 -3.88 6.51
C PHE A 201 -8.39 -4.99 7.10
N PRO A 202 -8.72 -5.54 8.28
CA PRO A 202 -8.00 -6.67 8.85
C PRO A 202 -8.09 -7.91 7.94
N LEU A 203 -6.95 -8.52 7.61
CA LEU A 203 -6.93 -9.74 6.78
C LEU A 203 -7.57 -10.93 7.49
N VAL A 204 -7.51 -10.96 8.82
CA VAL A 204 -8.17 -12.00 9.64
C VAL A 204 -9.69 -12.04 9.46
N ASP A 205 -10.29 -10.93 9.01
CA ASP A 205 -11.72 -10.83 8.75
C ASP A 205 -12.09 -11.32 7.34
N PHE A 206 -11.10 -11.53 6.45
CA PHE A 206 -11.29 -12.13 5.14
C PHE A 206 -11.30 -13.64 5.27
N VAL A 207 -12.47 -14.25 5.07
CA VAL A 207 -12.69 -15.69 5.20
C VAL A 207 -13.22 -16.29 3.92
N SER A 208 -12.97 -17.58 3.73
CA SER A 208 -13.55 -18.32 2.60
C SER A 208 -14.76 -19.14 3.02
N TRP A 209 -15.82 -19.08 2.20
CA TRP A 209 -17.02 -19.90 2.39
C TRP A 209 -16.70 -21.39 2.23
N ASP A 210 -15.88 -21.73 1.23
CA ASP A 210 -15.54 -23.12 0.90
C ASP A 210 -14.65 -23.79 1.97
N SER A 211 -14.06 -23.01 2.87
CA SER A 211 -13.09 -23.47 3.88
C SER A 211 -13.64 -23.55 5.32
N ASN A 212 -14.96 -23.52 5.51
CA ASN A 212 -15.61 -23.40 6.82
C ASN A 212 -15.14 -22.15 7.58
N ASP A 213 -15.17 -20.98 6.92
CA ASP A 213 -14.83 -19.70 7.54
C ASP A 213 -13.37 -19.56 8.00
N ALA A 214 -12.44 -20.33 7.39
CA ALA A 214 -11.02 -20.16 7.69
C ALA A 214 -10.54 -18.79 7.16
N PRO A 215 -9.82 -18.00 7.99
CA PRO A 215 -9.31 -16.71 7.58
C PRO A 215 -8.16 -16.86 6.59
N PHE A 216 -7.95 -15.81 5.79
CA PHE A 216 -6.74 -15.62 5.04
C PHE A 216 -5.58 -15.34 6.02
N ASP A 217 -4.42 -15.92 5.73
CA ASP A 217 -3.21 -15.75 6.53
C ASP A 217 -2.02 -15.49 5.60
N ALA A 218 -1.54 -14.24 5.59
CA ALA A 218 -0.47 -13.80 4.71
C ALA A 218 0.89 -14.45 5.04
N ASP A 219 1.06 -15.04 6.24
CA ASP A 219 2.26 -15.78 6.60
C ASP A 219 2.33 -17.17 5.97
N THR A 220 1.17 -17.73 5.60
CA THR A 220 1.07 -19.12 5.12
C THR A 220 0.45 -19.25 3.74
N MET A 221 -0.18 -18.20 3.21
CA MET A 221 -0.84 -18.17 1.91
C MET A 221 -0.19 -17.14 0.99
N GLU A 222 -0.03 -17.51 -0.28
CA GLU A 222 0.31 -16.57 -1.35
C GLU A 222 -0.97 -15.95 -1.92
N LEU A 223 -0.85 -14.70 -2.36
CA LEU A 223 -1.95 -13.91 -2.90
C LEU A 223 -1.93 -13.93 -4.45
N ALA A 224 -3.09 -14.23 -5.05
CA ALA A 224 -3.31 -14.14 -6.49
C ALA A 224 -3.97 -12.83 -6.92
N GLY A 225 -4.58 -12.08 -6.00
CA GLY A 225 -5.18 -10.79 -6.31
C GLY A 225 -6.04 -10.23 -5.18
N VAL A 226 -6.54 -9.02 -5.41
CA VAL A 226 -7.51 -8.33 -4.54
C VAL A 226 -8.89 -8.34 -5.19
N TYR A 227 -9.92 -8.37 -4.34
CA TYR A 227 -11.33 -8.41 -4.72
C TYR A 227 -12.06 -7.20 -4.12
N PHE A 228 -12.88 -6.56 -4.94
CA PHE A 228 -13.73 -5.46 -4.52
C PHE A 228 -15.13 -5.63 -5.07
N TYR A 229 -16.13 -5.54 -4.20
CA TYR A 229 -17.54 -5.56 -4.56
C TYR A 229 -18.20 -4.23 -4.21
N PHE A 230 -19.03 -3.73 -5.12
CA PHE A 230 -19.82 -2.51 -4.93
C PHE A 230 -21.24 -2.72 -5.43
N ASP A 231 -22.20 -2.42 -4.57
CA ASP A 231 -23.61 -2.27 -4.86
C ASP A 231 -23.97 -0.79 -4.67
N TYR A 232 -24.35 -0.10 -5.74
CA TYR A 232 -24.52 1.34 -5.72
C TYR A 232 -25.81 1.76 -5.04
N ASN A 233 -25.80 2.92 -4.39
CA ASN A 233 -26.96 3.47 -3.70
C ASN A 233 -27.96 4.17 -4.66
N GLY A 234 -28.29 3.52 -5.77
CA GLY A 234 -29.27 3.95 -6.77
C GLY A 234 -28.70 4.70 -7.98
N GLU A 235 -29.57 5.06 -8.92
CA GLU A 235 -29.18 5.61 -10.24
C GLU A 235 -28.41 6.94 -10.20
N SER A 236 -28.43 7.67 -9.09
CA SER A 236 -27.80 8.99 -8.92
C SER A 236 -26.27 8.99 -9.01
N TYR A 237 -25.65 7.81 -9.04
CA TYR A 237 -24.21 7.63 -9.18
C TYR A 237 -23.80 7.12 -10.56
N THR A 238 -24.76 7.00 -11.50
CA THR A 238 -24.49 6.70 -12.90
C THR A 238 -23.43 7.65 -13.46
N ASP A 239 -22.47 7.09 -14.18
CA ASP A 239 -21.37 7.82 -14.82
C ASP A 239 -20.43 8.57 -13.88
N LYS A 240 -20.59 8.44 -12.55
CA LYS A 240 -19.66 9.04 -11.59
C LYS A 240 -18.50 8.07 -11.32
N PRO A 241 -17.26 8.50 -11.58
CA PRO A 241 -16.10 7.70 -11.22
C PRO A 241 -15.82 7.79 -9.72
N PHE A 242 -15.13 6.77 -9.22
CA PHE A 242 -14.35 6.85 -7.99
C PHE A 242 -12.96 6.24 -8.24
N TYR A 243 -12.05 6.42 -7.28
CA TYR A 243 -10.64 6.14 -7.52
C TYR A 243 -10.03 5.30 -6.42
N PHE A 244 -9.14 4.38 -6.82
CA PHE A 244 -8.24 3.64 -5.95
C PHE A 244 -6.79 3.91 -6.29
N ASP A 245 -5.97 3.98 -5.27
CA ASP A 245 -4.53 4.11 -5.38
C ASP A 245 -3.83 3.42 -4.21
N ASP A 246 -2.51 3.22 -4.34
CA ASP A 246 -1.61 2.67 -3.33
C ASP A 246 -2.22 1.51 -2.53
N ILE A 247 -2.50 0.42 -3.22
CA ILE A 247 -2.97 -0.81 -2.57
C ILE A 247 -1.75 -1.45 -1.91
N GLN A 248 -1.83 -1.65 -0.59
CA GLN A 248 -0.74 -2.10 0.26
C GLN A 248 -1.19 -3.24 1.18
N PHE A 249 -0.24 -4.06 1.59
CA PHE A 249 -0.42 -5.02 2.67
C PHE A 249 0.59 -4.70 3.78
N LEU A 250 0.07 -4.38 4.97
CA LEU A 250 0.84 -3.82 6.09
C LEU A 250 0.65 -4.65 7.35
N ALA A 251 1.70 -4.74 8.17
CA ALA A 251 1.63 -5.27 9.53
C ALA A 251 0.84 -4.33 10.46
N ASP A 252 0.98 -3.02 10.27
CA ASP A 252 0.25 -1.98 11.00
C ASP A 252 -0.30 -0.97 9.99
N TYR A 253 -1.61 -0.82 9.93
CA TYR A 253 -2.24 0.09 8.98
C TYR A 253 -1.90 1.57 9.23
N THR A 254 -1.42 1.91 10.42
CA THR A 254 -1.10 3.30 10.77
C THR A 254 0.14 3.84 10.07
N THR A 255 0.92 3.00 9.39
CA THR A 255 2.15 3.36 8.67
C THR A 255 1.93 3.66 7.19
N ALA A 256 0.68 3.77 6.72
CA ALA A 256 0.37 3.93 5.29
C ALA A 256 1.07 5.14 4.63
N ASP A 257 1.18 6.26 5.34
CA ASP A 257 1.83 7.49 4.83
C ASP A 257 3.37 7.41 4.83
N ASP A 258 3.96 6.56 5.66
CA ASP A 258 5.43 6.42 5.75
C ASP A 258 6.02 5.73 4.51
N VAL A 259 5.18 5.03 3.74
CA VAL A 259 5.55 4.27 2.54
C VAL A 259 5.82 5.16 1.34
N VAL A 260 5.15 6.32 1.28
CA VAL A 260 5.23 7.26 0.15
C VAL A 260 6.48 8.16 0.24
N ALA A 261 7.11 8.25 1.42
CA ALA A 261 8.16 9.22 1.71
C ALA A 261 9.58 8.85 1.22
N ASP A 262 9.84 7.60 0.80
CA ASP A 262 11.23 7.09 0.66
C ASP A 262 11.86 7.20 -0.75
N GLU A 263 11.24 7.91 -1.71
CA GLU A 263 11.85 8.10 -3.06
C GLU A 263 12.34 9.54 -3.38
N SER A 264 12.36 10.49 -2.43
CA SER A 264 12.72 11.90 -2.76
C SER A 264 13.92 12.55 -2.05
N GLU A 265 14.74 11.81 -1.31
CA GLU A 265 16.02 12.37 -0.80
C GLU A 265 17.24 11.98 -1.66
N ALA A 266 17.22 12.39 -2.93
CA ALA A 266 18.46 12.65 -3.66
C ALA A 266 18.82 14.14 -3.52
N GLU A 267 19.64 14.46 -2.51
CA GLU A 267 20.25 15.78 -2.29
C GLU A 267 20.80 16.40 -3.59
N SER A 268 20.11 17.42 -4.11
CA SER A 268 20.68 18.34 -5.09
C SER A 268 21.36 19.49 -4.34
N THR A 269 22.64 19.31 -4.04
CA THR A 269 23.50 20.43 -3.61
C THR A 269 23.82 21.30 -4.84
N VAL A 270 23.02 22.35 -5.06
CA VAL A 270 23.32 23.37 -6.06
C VAL A 270 24.34 24.36 -5.48
N GLU A 271 25.57 24.27 -5.99
CA GLU A 271 26.65 25.24 -5.81
C GLU A 271 26.23 26.58 -6.41
N SER A 272 25.95 27.58 -5.57
CA SER A 272 25.75 28.97 -6.01
C SER A 272 27.12 29.64 -6.20
N THR A 273 27.58 29.71 -7.45
CA THR A 273 28.64 30.63 -7.86
C THR A 273 28.01 31.99 -8.15
N THR A 274 28.27 32.97 -7.29
CA THR A 274 27.91 34.37 -7.54
C THR A 274 29.16 35.12 -7.96
N SER A 275 29.17 35.67 -9.17
CA SER A 275 30.10 36.69 -9.64
C SER A 275 29.34 38.00 -9.82
N GLU A 276 29.75 39.07 -9.13
CA GLU A 276 30.25 40.30 -9.77
C GLU A 276 30.45 41.46 -8.76
N GLU A 277 31.60 42.12 -8.97
CA GLU A 277 31.93 43.54 -8.83
C GLU A 277 31.88 44.30 -7.48
N THR A 278 33.08 44.79 -7.14
CA THR A 278 33.43 45.87 -6.22
C THR A 278 32.82 47.23 -6.65
N PRO A 279 32.63 48.18 -5.70
CA PRO A 279 33.67 49.20 -5.52
C PRO A 279 33.95 49.61 -4.06
N ALA A 280 35.06 50.35 -3.91
CA ALA A 280 35.72 50.90 -2.71
C ALA A 280 34.78 51.73 -1.77
N GLU A 281 35.09 52.07 -0.52
CA GLU A 281 36.34 52.47 0.12
C GLU A 281 36.15 52.62 1.65
N THR A 282 37.26 52.56 2.41
CA THR A 282 37.52 53.12 3.77
C THR A 282 36.86 52.55 5.05
N GLY A 283 37.72 52.16 6.02
CA GLY A 283 37.44 52.33 7.46
C GLY A 283 37.89 51.20 8.38
N ASP A 284 39.01 51.40 9.07
CA ASP A 284 39.66 50.48 10.04
C ASP A 284 38.78 50.00 11.21
N ASN A 285 38.93 48.73 11.61
CA ASN A 285 39.51 48.29 12.91
C ASN A 285 39.16 46.84 13.34
N PHE A 286 40.21 46.02 13.49
CA PHE A 286 40.56 45.25 14.69
C PHE A 286 39.51 44.33 15.39
N VAL A 287 39.73 42.99 15.34
CA VAL A 287 39.98 42.05 16.48
C VAL A 287 39.38 40.63 16.29
N ILE A 288 40.29 39.66 16.06
CA ILE A 288 40.51 38.35 16.72
C ILE A 288 39.31 37.43 17.12
N PHE A 289 39.22 36.20 16.58
CA PHE A 289 39.70 34.92 17.17
C PHE A 289 39.24 33.69 16.36
N ALA A 290 40.22 32.89 15.95
CA ALA A 290 40.06 31.54 15.41
C ALA A 290 39.99 30.52 16.55
N ILE A 291 39.16 29.48 16.38
CA ILE A 291 39.36 28.18 17.06
C ILE A 291 39.25 27.07 16.01
N LEU A 292 40.40 26.45 15.77
CA LEU A 292 40.62 25.20 15.06
C LEU A 292 40.82 24.11 16.12
N SER A 293 40.15 22.97 15.99
CA SER A 293 40.46 21.77 16.75
C SER A 293 40.71 20.61 15.78
N VAL A 294 41.99 20.31 15.59
CA VAL A 294 42.53 19.12 14.93
C VAL A 294 42.61 17.99 15.97
N ILE A 295 42.11 16.80 15.64
CA ILE A 295 42.50 15.56 16.34
C ILE A 295 43.39 14.76 15.39
N ALA A 296 44.62 14.51 15.86
CA ALA A 296 45.66 13.79 15.15
C ALA A 296 45.61 12.27 15.40
N LEU A 297 46.05 11.56 14.37
CA LEU A 297 46.17 10.12 14.18
C LEU A 297 47.48 9.55 14.77
N ALA A 298 47.44 8.31 15.27
CA ALA A 298 48.58 7.36 15.31
C ALA A 298 47.98 5.95 15.46
N GLY A 299 48.26 4.92 14.67
CA GLY A 299 49.43 4.51 13.88
C GLY A 299 49.58 2.99 14.12
N ALA A 300 50.23 2.14 13.34
CA ALA A 300 50.76 2.16 11.99
C ALA A 300 50.98 0.69 11.60
N THR A 301 50.81 0.37 10.32
CA THR A 301 51.12 -0.93 9.72
C THR A 301 52.63 -1.09 9.53
N LEU A 302 53.13 -2.30 9.76
CA LEU A 302 54.54 -2.67 9.77
C LEU A 302 54.85 -3.58 8.57
N VAL A 303 55.67 -3.14 7.60
CA VAL A 303 56.44 -4.05 6.71
C VAL A 303 57.81 -3.45 6.38
N ALA A 304 58.83 -4.28 6.63
CA ALA A 304 60.27 -4.12 6.55
C ALA A 304 60.79 -4.07 5.08
N ARG A 305 61.78 -3.24 4.70
CA ARG A 305 63.26 -3.30 4.89
C ARG A 305 64.05 -3.98 3.74
N LYS A 306 64.99 -3.22 3.17
CA LYS A 306 66.30 -3.61 2.60
C LYS A 306 67.13 -2.31 2.56
N SER A 307 68.42 -2.22 2.91
CA SER A 307 69.53 -3.16 2.81
C SER A 307 70.69 -2.78 3.75
N ARG A 308 71.52 -3.81 4.02
CA ARG A 308 72.78 -3.91 4.79
C ARG A 308 72.67 -3.94 6.31
#